data_AF-A0A5B8W5Q0-F1
#
_entry.id   AF-A0A5B8W5Q0-F1
#
_cell.length_a   1.000
_cell.length_b   1.000
_cell.length_c   1.000
_cell.angle_alpha   90.00
_cell.angle_beta   90.00
_cell.angle_gamma   90.00
#
_symmetry.space_group_name_H-M   'P 1'
#
loop_
_entity.id
_entity.type
_entity.pdbx_description
1 polymer ?
#
loop_
_entity_poly.entity_id
_entity_poly.type
_entity_poly.pdbx_seq_one_letter_code
_entity_poly.pdbx_strand_id
1 'polypeptide(L)'
;MFFTILFFLAACNKQSGRNNEITKIEIATGGCFGPCQSTVVSIDSSLSYKYWGGGLSFILPSDTGKKEKLLGYYSAKISRAFWDTLNMKLEHISYKHLDTIYQHSVDDQSLEVFIHYGNKVKRIKAQSASLPDGVGEVLYYIIRSYKIVKPKPTRDTFRFESVQRPFPAPDVRGIRFPPPTKMETGE
;
A
#
# COMPACT_ATOMS: atom_id res chain seq x y z
N MET A 1 6.94 -64.27 -20.06
CA MET A 1 6.37 -63.06 -20.69
C MET A 1 5.48 -62.38 -19.64
N PHE A 2 6.08 -61.52 -18.81
CA PHE A 2 5.40 -60.79 -17.74
C PHE A 2 5.38 -59.32 -18.16
N PHE A 3 4.19 -58.82 -18.48
CA PHE A 3 3.95 -57.42 -18.87
C PHE A 3 3.72 -56.60 -17.59
N THR A 4 4.75 -55.88 -17.16
CA THR A 4 4.66 -54.92 -16.06
C THR A 4 4.00 -53.65 -16.57
N ILE A 5 2.70 -53.48 -16.32
CA ILE A 5 1.94 -52.28 -16.67
C ILE A 5 2.27 -51.18 -15.65
N LEU A 6 3.07 -50.21 -16.08
CA LEU A 6 3.40 -49.00 -15.34
C LEU A 6 2.16 -48.07 -15.35
N PHE A 7 1.38 -48.08 -14.27
CA PHE A 7 0.31 -47.11 -14.05
C PHE A 7 0.92 -45.73 -13.75
N PHE A 8 1.05 -44.90 -14.78
CA PHE A 8 1.26 -43.46 -14.61
C PHE A 8 0.00 -42.84 -14.00
N LEU A 9 -0.02 -42.72 -12.67
CA LEU A 9 -0.92 -41.82 -11.96
C LEU A 9 -0.53 -40.38 -12.29
N ALA A 10 -1.02 -39.88 -13.41
CA ALA A 10 -1.06 -38.45 -13.67
C ALA A 10 -2.03 -37.81 -12.68
N ALA A 11 -1.53 -37.46 -11.49
CA ALA A 11 -2.20 -36.56 -10.57
C ALA A 11 -2.25 -35.17 -11.23
N CYS A 12 -3.24 -34.97 -12.10
CA CYS A 12 -3.66 -33.66 -12.54
C CYS A 12 -4.26 -32.96 -11.31
N ASN A 13 -3.41 -32.32 -10.51
CA ASN A 13 -3.85 -31.33 -9.54
C ASN A 13 -4.43 -30.16 -10.35
N LYS A 14 -5.69 -30.29 -10.76
CA LYS A 14 -6.52 -29.17 -11.16
C LYS A 14 -6.64 -28.33 -9.90
N GLN A 15 -5.74 -27.35 -9.78
CA GLN A 15 -5.78 -26.34 -8.75
C GLN A 15 -7.13 -25.64 -8.93
N SER A 16 -8.15 -26.08 -8.17
CA SER A 16 -9.45 -25.42 -8.17
C SER A 16 -9.18 -24.00 -7.71
N GLY A 17 -9.21 -23.05 -8.64
CA GLY A 17 -8.92 -21.65 -8.34
C GLY A 17 -9.79 -21.21 -7.17
N ARG A 18 -9.19 -20.53 -6.19
CA ARG A 18 -9.92 -20.00 -5.05
C ARG A 18 -10.99 -19.03 -5.57
N ASN A 19 -12.24 -19.21 -5.13
CA ASN A 19 -13.32 -18.26 -5.40
C ASN A 19 -13.10 -17.02 -4.53
N ASN A 20 -12.29 -16.10 -5.02
CA ASN A 20 -11.99 -14.83 -4.39
C ASN A 20 -13.16 -13.85 -4.60
N GLU A 21 -13.78 -13.39 -3.52
CA GLU A 21 -14.86 -12.40 -3.57
C GLU A 21 -14.34 -10.98 -3.81
N ILE A 22 -13.10 -10.69 -3.39
CA ILE A 22 -12.45 -9.40 -3.63
C ILE A 22 -12.14 -9.30 -5.12
N THR A 23 -12.48 -8.16 -5.72
CA THR A 23 -12.31 -7.90 -7.15
C THR A 23 -11.26 -6.83 -7.43
N LYS A 24 -11.03 -5.92 -6.48
CA LYS A 24 -10.01 -4.87 -6.56
C LYS A 24 -9.58 -4.44 -5.16
N ILE A 25 -8.30 -4.14 -5.01
CA ILE A 25 -7.73 -3.51 -3.82
C ILE A 25 -6.96 -2.28 -4.29
N GLU A 26 -7.23 -1.13 -3.67
CA GLU A 26 -6.45 0.08 -3.86
C GLU A 26 -6.02 0.63 -2.50
N ILE A 27 -4.75 0.95 -2.35
CA ILE A 27 -4.22 1.56 -1.14
C ILE A 27 -3.35 2.74 -1.50
N ALA A 28 -3.65 3.88 -0.88
CA ALA A 28 -2.88 5.09 -0.95
C ALA A 28 -2.24 5.39 0.41
N THR A 29 -1.03 5.96 0.35
CA THR A 29 -0.35 6.50 1.52
C THR A 29 0.18 7.89 1.22
N GLY A 30 0.31 8.71 2.27
CA GLY A 30 0.89 10.04 2.20
C GLY A 30 0.67 10.81 3.49
N GLY A 31 0.85 12.13 3.45
CA GLY A 31 0.42 13.02 4.54
C GLY A 31 1.05 12.71 5.91
N CYS A 32 2.35 12.43 5.95
CA CYS A 32 3.11 12.33 7.20
C CYS A 32 3.86 13.63 7.51
N PHE A 33 4.23 13.82 8.77
CA PHE A 33 5.21 14.84 9.17
C PHE A 33 6.63 14.28 9.03
N GLY A 34 7.41 14.74 8.04
CA GLY A 34 8.76 14.24 7.75
C GLY A 34 8.90 13.50 6.40
N PRO A 35 10.00 12.76 6.16
CA PRO A 35 10.29 12.14 4.87
C PRO A 35 9.48 10.86 4.63
N CYS A 36 8.27 10.99 4.08
CA CYS A 36 7.54 9.87 3.46
C CYS A 36 7.29 10.14 1.98
N GLN A 37 7.18 9.04 1.24
CA GLN A 37 6.75 9.07 -0.14
C GLN A 37 5.24 8.85 -0.19
N SER A 38 4.52 9.71 -0.92
CA SER A 38 3.14 9.37 -1.27
C SER A 38 3.14 8.21 -2.26
N THR A 39 2.39 7.16 -2.01
CA THR A 39 2.32 6.01 -2.92
C THR A 39 0.88 5.55 -3.11
N VAL A 40 0.58 4.99 -4.28
CA VAL A 40 -0.70 4.35 -4.56
C VAL A 40 -0.44 3.00 -5.21
N VAL A 41 -1.08 1.96 -4.70
CA VAL A 41 -1.05 0.60 -5.27
C VAL A 41 -2.49 0.21 -5.60
N SER A 42 -2.74 -0.22 -6.82
CA SER A 42 -4.03 -0.76 -7.26
C SER A 42 -3.82 -2.13 -7.88
N ILE A 43 -4.52 -3.13 -7.37
CA ILE A 43 -4.44 -4.52 -7.81
C ILE A 43 -5.85 -5.04 -8.04
N ASP A 44 -6.12 -5.67 -9.17
CA ASP A 44 -7.45 -6.20 -9.49
C ASP A 44 -7.45 -7.69 -9.85
N SER A 45 -8.65 -8.26 -9.92
CA SER A 45 -8.90 -9.68 -10.19
C SER A 45 -8.44 -10.12 -11.59
N SER A 46 -8.24 -9.17 -12.51
CA SER A 46 -7.63 -9.38 -13.84
C SER A 46 -6.09 -9.50 -13.78
N LEU A 47 -5.55 -9.57 -12.56
CA LEU A 47 -4.12 -9.64 -12.27
C LEU A 47 -3.36 -8.39 -12.74
N SER A 48 -4.06 -7.26 -12.93
CA SER A 48 -3.41 -5.99 -13.20
C SER A 48 -2.86 -5.43 -11.89
N TYR A 49 -1.59 -5.07 -11.92
CA TYR A 49 -0.93 -4.36 -10.84
C TYR A 49 -0.50 -2.99 -11.35
N LYS A 50 -0.93 -1.94 -10.66
CA LYS A 50 -0.60 -0.55 -10.94
C LYS A 50 0.01 0.05 -9.69
N TYR A 51 1.08 0.80 -9.88
CA TYR A 51 1.77 1.51 -8.82
C TYR A 51 2.03 2.94 -9.26
N TRP A 52 1.88 3.87 -8.32
CA TRP A 52 2.37 5.21 -8.46
C TRP A 52 3.17 5.60 -7.22
N GLY A 53 4.33 6.21 -7.44
CA GLY A 53 5.12 6.81 -6.38
C GLY A 53 5.33 8.29 -6.63
N GLY A 54 4.87 9.12 -5.70
CA GLY A 54 5.08 10.56 -5.68
C GLY A 54 6.47 10.96 -5.24
N GLY A 55 6.72 12.27 -5.20
CA GLY A 55 7.93 12.83 -4.60
C GLY A 55 7.99 12.62 -3.09
N LEU A 56 9.18 12.82 -2.51
CA LEU A 56 9.35 12.90 -1.06
C LEU A 56 8.97 14.30 -0.59
N SER A 57 8.20 14.39 0.49
CA SER A 57 7.85 15.66 1.15
C SER A 57 9.08 16.39 1.71
N PHE A 58 10.10 15.64 2.15
CA PHE A 58 11.39 16.16 2.61
C PHE A 58 12.52 15.23 2.16
N ILE A 59 13.60 15.80 1.63
CA ILE A 59 14.82 15.06 1.28
C ILE A 59 15.83 15.35 2.40
N LEU A 60 16.13 14.36 3.25
CA LEU A 60 17.21 14.50 4.21
C LEU A 60 18.57 14.42 3.48
N PRO A 61 19.62 15.16 3.92
CA PRO A 61 20.94 15.13 3.30
C PRO A 61 21.59 13.72 3.26
N SER A 62 21.17 12.83 4.17
CA SER A 62 21.62 11.44 4.29
C SER A 62 20.84 10.44 3.42
N ASP A 63 19.79 10.85 2.71
CA ASP A 63 18.98 9.99 1.83
C ASP A 63 19.65 9.75 0.46
N THR A 64 20.99 9.86 0.39
CA THR A 64 21.83 9.53 -0.77
C THR A 64 21.81 8.03 -1.12
N GLY A 65 21.16 7.18 -0.31
CA GLY A 65 20.83 5.78 -0.63
C GLY A 65 19.66 5.60 -1.62
N LYS A 66 19.59 6.43 -2.66
CA LYS A 66 18.50 6.50 -3.67
C LYS A 66 18.47 5.30 -4.64
N LYS A 67 18.16 4.08 -4.18
CA LYS A 67 17.92 2.94 -5.10
C LYS A 67 16.63 2.14 -4.91
N GLU A 68 15.83 2.39 -3.86
CA GLU A 68 14.64 1.54 -3.60
C GLU A 68 13.27 2.21 -3.78
N LYS A 69 13.21 3.52 -4.01
CA LYS A 69 11.94 4.25 -4.14
C LYS A 69 11.59 4.45 -5.61
N LEU A 70 10.46 3.89 -6.04
CA LEU A 70 9.94 4.04 -7.40
C LEU A 70 9.25 5.40 -7.54
N LEU A 71 9.66 6.22 -8.51
CA LEU A 71 9.06 7.54 -8.81
C LEU A 71 8.30 7.48 -10.14
N GLY A 72 7.04 7.95 -10.16
CA GLY A 72 6.16 7.93 -11.33
C GLY A 72 5.25 6.71 -11.39
N TYR A 73 4.74 6.41 -12.60
CA TYR A 73 3.77 5.34 -12.85
C TYR A 73 4.47 4.03 -13.28
N TYR A 74 4.03 2.91 -12.70
CA TYR A 74 4.54 1.58 -12.97
C TYR A 74 3.39 0.58 -13.11
N SER A 75 3.59 -0.45 -13.94
CA SER A 75 2.62 -1.53 -14.10
C SER A 75 3.28 -2.90 -14.18
N ALA A 76 2.49 -3.91 -13.85
CA ALA A 76 2.85 -5.31 -14.00
C ALA A 76 1.61 -6.18 -14.18
N LYS A 77 1.85 -7.43 -14.60
CA LYS A 77 0.91 -8.54 -14.41
C LYS A 77 1.42 -9.40 -13.26
N ILE A 78 0.59 -9.63 -12.26
CA ILE A 78 0.90 -10.48 -11.10
C ILE A 78 0.49 -11.93 -11.36
N SER A 79 1.06 -12.85 -10.59
CA SER A 79 0.63 -14.26 -10.64
C SER A 79 -0.70 -14.44 -9.90
N ARG A 80 -1.46 -15.48 -10.29
CA ARG A 80 -2.66 -15.89 -9.55
C ARG A 80 -2.33 -16.21 -8.09
N ALA A 81 -1.21 -16.89 -7.83
CA ALA A 81 -0.77 -17.23 -6.47
C ALA A 81 -0.54 -15.99 -5.59
N PHE A 82 0.03 -14.92 -6.16
CA PHE A 82 0.20 -13.66 -5.43
C PHE A 82 -1.16 -13.01 -5.12
N TRP A 83 -2.08 -13.00 -6.08
CA TRP A 83 -3.45 -12.52 -5.86
C TRP A 83 -4.19 -13.31 -4.78
N ASP A 84 -4.08 -14.65 -4.79
CA ASP A 84 -4.73 -15.50 -3.79
C ASP A 84 -4.13 -15.26 -2.40
N THR A 85 -2.81 -15.05 -2.30
CA THR A 85 -2.13 -14.69 -1.05
C THR A 85 -2.65 -13.36 -0.49
N LEU A 86 -2.85 -12.36 -1.35
CA LEU A 86 -3.41 -11.07 -0.95
C LEU A 86 -4.83 -11.22 -0.40
N ASN A 87 -5.66 -12.02 -1.07
CA ASN A 87 -7.03 -12.29 -0.63
C ASN A 87 -7.04 -12.97 0.74
N MET A 88 -6.23 -14.01 0.93
CA MET A 88 -6.12 -14.71 2.21
C MET A 88 -5.68 -13.79 3.34
N LYS A 89 -4.71 -12.89 3.08
CA LYS A 89 -4.28 -11.90 4.08
C LYS A 89 -5.39 -10.92 4.48
N LEU A 90 -6.18 -10.44 3.52
CA LEU A 90 -7.30 -9.54 3.79
C LEU A 90 -8.43 -10.23 4.54
N GLU A 91 -8.75 -11.47 4.17
CA GLU A 91 -9.73 -12.28 4.89
C GLU A 91 -9.29 -12.58 6.32
N HIS A 92 -8.00 -12.85 6.56
CA HIS A 92 -7.45 -13.11 7.88
C HIS A 92 -7.68 -11.94 8.85
N ILE A 93 -7.57 -10.70 8.37
CA ILE A 93 -7.88 -9.49 9.17
C ILE A 93 -9.37 -9.12 9.16
N SER A 94 -10.23 -10.02 8.68
CA SER A 94 -11.68 -9.83 8.63
C SER A 94 -12.09 -8.49 8.01
N TYR A 95 -11.48 -8.12 6.87
CA TYR A 95 -11.54 -6.76 6.30
C TYR A 95 -12.95 -6.12 6.21
N LYS A 96 -14.00 -6.94 6.05
CA LYS A 96 -15.40 -6.49 6.02
C LYS A 96 -15.85 -5.85 7.33
N HIS A 97 -15.34 -6.33 8.45
CA HIS A 97 -15.72 -5.96 9.82
C HIS A 97 -14.82 -4.89 10.45
N LEU A 98 -13.71 -4.50 9.80
CA LEU A 98 -12.88 -3.41 10.27
C LEU A 98 -13.68 -2.10 10.36
N ASP A 99 -13.24 -1.14 11.16
CA ASP A 99 -13.81 0.20 11.15
C ASP A 99 -13.44 0.93 9.87
N THR A 100 -14.22 1.97 9.53
CA THR A 100 -13.97 2.78 8.33
C THR A 100 -12.98 3.91 8.60
N ILE A 101 -12.75 4.26 9.86
CA ILE A 101 -11.89 5.38 10.27
C ILE A 101 -11.06 4.96 11.50
N TYR A 102 -9.75 5.14 11.40
CA TYR A 102 -8.81 5.03 12.51
C TYR A 102 -7.99 6.32 12.58
N GLN A 103 -8.08 7.06 13.67
CA GLN A 103 -7.39 8.33 13.86
C GLN A 103 -6.70 8.33 15.22
N HIS A 104 -5.43 8.73 15.25
CA HIS A 104 -4.62 8.79 16.47
C HIS A 104 -3.76 10.05 16.56
N SER A 105 -2.94 10.36 15.55
CA SER A 105 -2.03 11.52 15.56
C SER A 105 -1.85 12.15 14.18
N VAL A 106 -1.82 13.48 14.12
CA VAL A 106 -1.59 14.25 12.88
C VAL A 106 -0.19 14.07 12.28
N ASP A 107 0.75 13.52 13.05
CA ASP A 107 2.14 13.36 12.62
C ASP A 107 2.41 12.03 11.90
N ASP A 108 1.46 11.10 11.95
CA ASP A 108 1.59 9.76 11.37
C ASP A 108 1.30 9.71 9.87
N GLN A 109 1.85 8.70 9.19
CA GLN A 109 1.52 8.45 7.80
C GLN A 109 0.02 8.16 7.67
N SER A 110 -0.65 8.93 6.81
CA SER A 110 -2.05 8.72 6.47
C SER A 110 -2.16 7.60 5.43
N LEU A 111 -3.17 6.74 5.58
CA LEU A 111 -3.52 5.67 4.68
C LEU A 111 -4.99 5.79 4.24
N GLU A 112 -5.25 5.49 2.99
CA GLU A 112 -6.60 5.31 2.47
C GLU A 112 -6.69 4.02 1.68
N VAL A 113 -7.61 3.13 2.06
CA VAL A 113 -7.77 1.80 1.48
C VAL A 113 -9.17 1.64 0.90
N PHE A 114 -9.26 1.09 -0.30
CA PHE A 114 -10.48 0.65 -0.95
C PHE A 114 -10.38 -0.84 -1.25
N ILE A 115 -11.32 -1.63 -0.71
CA ILE A 115 -11.42 -3.06 -0.99
C ILE A 115 -12.78 -3.29 -1.63
N HIS A 116 -12.76 -3.63 -2.92
CA HIS A 116 -13.96 -3.96 -3.70
C HIS A 116 -14.21 -5.46 -3.59
N TYR A 117 -15.44 -5.84 -3.25
CA TYR A 117 -15.86 -7.22 -3.10
C TYR A 117 -17.34 -7.38 -3.46
N GLY A 118 -17.65 -8.32 -4.35
CA GLY A 118 -18.97 -8.38 -4.99
C GLY A 118 -19.36 -7.01 -5.56
N ASN A 119 -20.50 -6.47 -5.13
CA ASN A 119 -21.00 -5.13 -5.50
C ASN A 119 -20.80 -4.07 -4.41
N LYS A 120 -19.87 -4.29 -3.47
CA LYS A 120 -19.62 -3.41 -2.31
C LYS A 120 -18.18 -2.92 -2.30
N VAL A 121 -17.97 -1.78 -1.63
CA VAL A 121 -16.65 -1.19 -1.41
C VAL A 121 -16.47 -0.93 0.08
N LYS A 122 -15.42 -1.50 0.67
CA LYS A 122 -14.94 -1.13 2.01
C LYS A 122 -13.91 -0.03 1.84
N ARG A 123 -14.23 1.17 2.34
CA ARG A 123 -13.28 2.28 2.45
C ARG A 123 -12.78 2.40 3.88
N ILE A 124 -11.47 2.42 4.06
CA ILE A 124 -10.82 2.60 5.37
C ILE A 124 -9.89 3.81 5.26
N LYS A 125 -10.02 4.76 6.18
CA LYS A 125 -9.08 5.86 6.36
C LYS A 125 -8.38 5.66 7.68
N ALA A 126 -7.05 5.62 7.66
CA ALA A 126 -6.29 5.32 8.86
C ALA A 126 -5.07 6.21 8.97
N GLN A 127 -4.57 6.38 10.19
CA GLN A 127 -3.19 6.77 10.45
C GLN A 127 -2.39 5.54 10.86
N SER A 128 -1.11 5.48 10.48
CA SER A 128 -0.31 4.26 10.59
C SER A 128 -0.27 3.66 12.00
N ALA A 129 -0.17 4.49 13.05
CA ALA A 129 -0.14 4.02 14.44
C ALA A 129 -1.52 3.67 15.02
N SER A 130 -2.60 4.03 14.31
CA SER A 130 -3.99 3.83 14.77
C SER A 130 -4.61 2.49 14.34
N LEU A 131 -3.90 1.72 13.52
CA LEU A 131 -4.39 0.44 13.01
C LEU A 131 -4.28 -0.65 14.07
N PRO A 132 -5.29 -1.54 14.19
CA PRO A 132 -5.20 -2.70 15.07
C PRO A 132 -4.03 -3.63 14.70
N ASP A 133 -3.59 -4.42 15.68
CA ASP A 133 -2.55 -5.42 15.49
C ASP A 133 -2.86 -6.34 14.30
N GLY A 134 -1.83 -6.64 13.48
CA GLY A 134 -1.95 -7.45 12.26
C GLY A 134 -2.58 -6.73 11.06
N VAL A 135 -3.49 -5.76 11.26
CA VAL A 135 -4.08 -4.98 10.16
C VAL A 135 -3.01 -4.15 9.47
N GLY A 136 -2.17 -3.45 10.25
CA GLY A 136 -1.04 -2.69 9.73
C GLY A 136 -0.10 -3.55 8.89
N GLU A 137 0.24 -4.75 9.35
CA GLU A 137 1.13 -5.67 8.62
C GLU A 137 0.57 -6.03 7.24
N VAL A 138 -0.72 -6.37 7.15
CA VAL A 138 -1.37 -6.71 5.88
C VAL A 138 -1.42 -5.51 4.94
N LEU A 139 -1.80 -4.32 5.43
CA LEU A 139 -1.87 -3.13 4.59
C LEU A 139 -0.49 -2.70 4.09
N TYR A 140 0.53 -2.74 4.95
CA TYR A 140 1.91 -2.43 4.57
C TYR A 140 2.52 -3.50 3.65
N TYR A 141 2.10 -4.76 3.76
CA TYR A 141 2.47 -5.79 2.79
C TYR A 141 2.02 -5.40 1.37
N ILE A 142 0.82 -4.85 1.22
CA ILE A 142 0.28 -4.40 -0.08
C ILE A 142 1.08 -3.19 -0.58
N ILE A 143 1.32 -2.19 0.25
CA ILE A 143 2.10 -0.99 -0.12
C ILE A 143 3.52 -1.37 -0.56
N ARG A 144 4.18 -2.28 0.15
CA ARG A 144 5.57 -2.72 -0.13
C ARG A 144 5.65 -3.81 -1.19
N SER A 145 4.52 -4.27 -1.72
CA SER A 145 4.47 -5.36 -2.69
C SER A 145 5.22 -5.05 -3.99
N TYR A 146 5.46 -3.78 -4.33
CA TYR A 146 6.28 -3.39 -5.48
C TYR A 146 7.70 -3.99 -5.44
N LYS A 147 8.25 -4.26 -4.25
CA LYS A 147 9.57 -4.92 -4.09
C LYS A 147 9.54 -6.38 -4.54
N ILE A 148 8.39 -7.03 -4.37
CA ILE A 148 8.16 -8.44 -4.77
C ILE A 148 7.74 -8.50 -6.24
N VAL A 149 6.77 -7.68 -6.63
CA VAL A 149 6.18 -7.65 -7.98
C VAL A 149 7.17 -7.10 -9.02
N LYS A 150 8.06 -6.18 -8.61
CA LYS A 150 9.05 -5.52 -9.48
C LYS A 150 8.41 -4.94 -10.76
N PRO A 151 7.43 -4.03 -10.61
CA PRO A 151 6.71 -3.49 -11.75
C PRO A 151 7.63 -2.65 -12.64
N LYS A 152 7.30 -2.56 -13.92
CA LYS A 152 8.09 -1.80 -14.90
C LYS A 152 7.52 -0.39 -15.04
N PRO A 153 8.36 0.64 -15.26
CA PRO A 153 7.88 1.99 -15.51
C PRO A 153 6.99 2.01 -16.76
N THR A 154 5.94 2.82 -16.74
CA THR A 154 5.06 3.06 -17.89
C THR A 154 4.95 4.55 -18.21
N ARG A 155 4.60 4.87 -19.46
CA ARG A 155 4.22 6.22 -19.88
C ARG A 155 2.74 6.51 -19.66
N ASP A 156 1.94 5.48 -19.39
CA ASP A 156 0.52 5.63 -19.12
C ASP A 156 0.30 6.34 -17.79
N THR A 157 -0.76 7.13 -17.73
CA THR A 157 -1.25 7.70 -16.48
C THR A 157 -2.42 6.86 -15.98
N PHE A 158 -2.51 6.67 -14.67
CA PHE A 158 -3.62 5.96 -14.05
C PHE A 158 -4.49 6.93 -13.26
N ARG A 159 -5.80 6.75 -13.36
CA ARG A 159 -6.75 7.37 -12.44
C ARG A 159 -6.97 6.41 -11.28
N PHE A 160 -6.65 6.87 -10.08
CA PHE A 160 -6.89 6.16 -8.82
C PHE A 160 -8.17 6.69 -8.17
N GLU A 161 -8.84 5.85 -7.38
CA GLU A 161 -10.02 6.22 -6.58
C GLU A 161 -9.64 7.04 -5.35
N SER A 162 -8.45 6.79 -4.80
CA SER A 162 -7.93 7.50 -3.64
C SER A 162 -7.81 8.99 -3.93
N VAL A 163 -8.34 9.80 -3.02
CA VAL A 163 -8.32 11.27 -3.11
C VAL A 163 -7.29 11.83 -2.15
N GLN A 164 -6.28 11.05 -1.79
CA GLN A 164 -5.13 11.53 -1.02
C GLN A 164 -4.33 12.52 -1.88
N ARG A 165 -4.89 13.73 -2.02
CA ARG A 165 -4.14 14.91 -2.38
C ARG A 165 -3.08 15.06 -1.29
N PRO A 166 -1.83 15.43 -1.62
CA PRO A 166 -0.94 15.92 -0.57
C PRO A 166 -1.74 16.94 0.24
N PHE A 167 -1.79 16.78 1.57
CA PHE A 167 -2.23 17.88 2.40
C PHE A 167 -1.45 19.10 1.90
N PRO A 168 -2.11 20.18 1.46
CA PRO A 168 -1.37 21.39 1.13
C PRO A 168 -0.52 21.68 2.36
N ALA A 169 0.79 21.84 2.16
CA ALA A 169 1.66 22.24 3.26
C ALA A 169 0.98 23.44 3.95
N PRO A 170 0.86 23.45 5.29
CA PRO A 170 0.27 24.59 5.97
C PRO A 170 0.98 25.86 5.49
N ASP A 171 0.24 26.93 5.19
CA ASP A 171 0.83 28.17 4.72
C ASP A 171 1.71 28.76 5.84
N VAL A 172 3.01 28.49 5.75
CA VAL A 172 4.01 28.91 6.74
C VAL A 172 4.29 30.40 6.71
N ARG A 173 3.75 31.16 5.74
CA ARG A 173 3.96 32.61 5.63
C ARG A 173 3.40 33.40 6.82
N GLY A 174 2.55 32.78 7.64
CA GLY A 174 1.99 33.36 8.87
C GLY A 174 2.63 32.89 10.18
N ILE A 175 3.51 31.88 10.18
CA ILE A 175 4.08 31.34 11.42
C ILE A 175 5.24 32.23 11.87
N ARG A 176 5.07 32.91 13.01
CA ARG A 176 6.14 33.64 13.69
C ARG A 176 6.60 32.82 14.89
N PHE A 177 7.88 32.51 14.93
CA PHE A 177 8.50 31.95 16.13
C PHE A 177 8.76 33.07 17.14
N PRO A 178 8.53 32.85 18.44
CA PRO A 178 8.96 33.79 19.45
C PRO A 178 10.49 33.98 19.37
N PRO A 179 11.00 35.20 19.63
CA PRO A 179 12.44 35.42 19.66
C PRO A 179 13.09 34.52 20.72
N PRO A 180 14.35 34.08 20.52
CA PRO A 180 15.06 33.29 21.52
C PRO A 180 15.13 34.06 22.83
N THR A 181 14.74 33.42 23.93
CA THR A 181 14.96 33.98 25.27
C THR A 181 16.47 34.07 25.48
N LYS A 182 16.99 35.28 25.76
CA LYS A 182 18.40 35.46 26.08
C LYS A 182 18.72 34.55 27.26
N MET A 183 19.73 33.70 27.12
CA MET A 183 20.28 32.98 28.26
C MET A 183 20.74 34.02 29.28
N GLU A 184 20.23 33.92 30.50
CA GLU A 184 20.82 34.61 31.64
C GLU A 184 22.26 34.10 31.75
N THR A 185 23.22 34.96 31.43
CA THR A 185 24.61 34.76 31.83
C THR A 185 24.61 34.82 33.35
N GLY A 186 24.67 33.64 33.98
CA GLY A 186 24.89 33.53 35.41
C GLY A 186 26.19 34.23 35.80
N GLU A 187 26.08 35.11 36.78
CA GLU A 187 27.20 35.70 37.52
C GLU A 187 28.02 34.63 38.27
#